data_AF-A0A969QR81-F1
#
_entry.id   AF-A0A969QR81-F1
#
_cell.length_a   1.000
_cell.length_b   1.000
_cell.length_c   1.000
_cell.angle_alpha   90.00
_cell.angle_beta   90.00
_cell.angle_gamma   90.00
#
_symmetry.space_group_name_H-M   'P 1'
#
loop_
_entity.id
_entity.type
_entity.pdbx_description
1 polymer ?
#
loop_
_entity_poly.entity_id
_entity_poly.type
_entity_poly.pdbx_seq_one_letter_code
_entity_poly.pdbx_strand_id
1 'polypeptide(L)'
;MLLHHVIAGDLPIADMVAAIRATSPAPVEFASLLGATLEFTLVAGDVIVSPAQSNIDATVGTYDLDTCVGMLHIVDTVLVPEYSAALPRKTAAGPRAAPACVPLREAAGAAGLNSFVDAVKALRCAHSVSLDLCYSC
;
A
#
# COMPACT_ATOMS: atom_id res chain seq x y z
N MET A 1 7.34 -5.58 7.91
CA MET A 1 6.98 -5.18 6.53
C MET A 1 8.08 -4.36 5.90
N LEU A 2 8.43 -3.17 6.43
CA LEU A 2 9.46 -2.31 5.81
C LEU A 2 10.91 -2.72 6.06
N LEU A 3 11.20 -3.48 7.13
CA LEU A 3 12.56 -3.97 7.41
C LEU A 3 13.08 -4.98 6.36
N HIS A 4 12.20 -5.48 5.49
CA HIS A 4 12.56 -6.32 4.36
C HIS A 4 13.11 -5.51 3.17
N HIS A 5 12.88 -4.19 3.15
CA HIS A 5 13.35 -3.29 2.10
C HIS A 5 14.71 -2.65 2.42
N VAL A 6 15.22 -2.86 3.62
CA VAL A 6 16.46 -2.23 4.09
C VAL A 6 17.55 -3.29 4.20
N ILE A 7 18.68 -3.00 3.55
CA ILE A 7 19.91 -3.79 3.58
C ILE A 7 20.96 -2.97 4.34
N ALA A 8 21.78 -3.64 5.14
CA ALA A 8 22.84 -2.96 5.87
C ALA A 8 24.05 -2.70 4.96
N GLY A 9 24.54 -1.47 4.96
CA GLY A 9 25.73 -1.04 4.22
C GLY A 9 25.42 -0.15 3.02
N ASP A 10 26.44 0.57 2.57
CA ASP A 10 26.37 1.38 1.36
C ASP A 10 26.67 0.48 0.16
N LEU A 11 25.63 0.22 -0.64
CA LEU A 11 25.71 -0.61 -1.84
C LEU A 11 25.26 0.23 -3.04
N PRO A 12 26.16 0.93 -3.73
CA PRO A 12 25.81 1.62 -4.98
C PRO A 12 25.53 0.61 -6.09
N ILE A 13 24.68 0.96 -7.06
CA ILE A 13 24.33 0.08 -8.19
C ILE A 13 25.58 -0.34 -8.96
N ALA A 14 26.56 0.56 -9.12
CA ALA A 14 27.81 0.26 -9.81
C ALA A 14 28.57 -0.91 -9.18
N ASP A 15 28.67 -0.92 -7.85
CA ASP A 15 29.37 -1.99 -7.12
C ASP A 15 28.53 -3.27 -7.08
N MET A 16 27.20 -3.17 -7.00
CA MET A 16 26.32 -4.34 -7.12
C MET A 16 26.44 -4.99 -8.50
N VAL A 17 26.41 -4.20 -9.58
CA VAL A 17 26.59 -4.70 -10.95
C VAL A 17 27.98 -5.33 -11.12
N ALA A 18 29.02 -4.73 -10.55
CA ALA A 18 30.37 -5.29 -10.58
C ALA A 18 30.44 -6.62 -9.82
N ALA A 19 29.82 -6.71 -8.64
CA ALA A 19 29.74 -7.94 -7.84
C ALA A 19 28.99 -9.05 -8.58
N ILE A 20 27.82 -8.76 -9.16
CA ILE A 20 27.02 -9.74 -9.91
C ILE A 20 27.77 -10.22 -11.16
N ARG A 21 28.51 -9.34 -11.83
CA ARG A 21 29.37 -9.72 -12.97
C ARG A 21 30.53 -10.60 -12.53
N ALA A 22 31.07 -10.40 -11.32
CA ALA A 22 32.16 -11.21 -10.80
C ALA A 22 31.72 -12.62 -10.38
N THR A 23 30.48 -12.79 -9.92
CA THR A 23 29.90 -14.10 -9.53
C THR A 23 29.03 -14.75 -10.60
N SER A 24 28.83 -14.11 -11.76
CA SER A 24 28.03 -14.67 -12.86
C SER A 24 28.47 -16.09 -13.22
N PRO A 25 27.55 -17.07 -13.28
CA PRO A 25 26.09 -16.93 -13.34
C PRO A 25 25.35 -17.02 -11.97
N ALA A 26 26.05 -17.07 -10.85
CA ALA A 26 25.43 -17.20 -9.53
C ALA A 26 24.83 -15.86 -9.04
N PRO A 27 23.65 -15.87 -8.40
CA PRO A 27 23.07 -14.68 -7.78
C PRO A 27 23.96 -14.19 -6.62
N VAL A 28 23.93 -12.88 -6.37
CA VAL A 28 24.54 -12.31 -5.18
C VAL A 28 23.49 -12.22 -4.09
N GLU A 29 23.75 -12.85 -2.95
CA GLU A 29 22.83 -12.86 -1.82
C GLU A 29 23.18 -11.77 -0.81
N PHE A 30 22.18 -10.97 -0.43
CA PHE A 30 22.28 -10.05 0.70
C PHE A 30 21.18 -10.33 1.72
N ALA A 31 21.52 -10.19 3.00
CA ALA A 31 20.54 -10.28 4.08
C ALA A 31 19.89 -8.90 4.31
N SER A 32 18.55 -8.87 4.26
CA SER A 32 17.79 -7.72 4.76
C SER A 32 17.90 -7.61 6.28
N LEU A 33 17.55 -6.44 6.85
CA LEU A 33 17.51 -6.25 8.31
C LEU A 33 16.50 -7.17 9.02
N LEU A 34 15.52 -7.69 8.29
CA LEU A 34 14.58 -8.69 8.81
C LEU A 34 15.20 -10.11 8.86
N GLY A 35 16.39 -10.31 8.28
CA GLY A 35 17.05 -11.61 8.16
C GLY A 35 16.60 -12.46 6.97
N ALA A 36 15.81 -11.88 6.05
CA ALA A 36 15.44 -12.54 4.80
C ALA A 36 16.52 -12.34 3.74
N THR A 37 16.79 -13.37 2.94
CA THR A 37 17.79 -13.36 1.87
C THR A 37 17.19 -12.80 0.58
N LEU A 38 17.85 -11.80 0.02
CA LEU A 38 17.53 -11.17 -1.26
C LEU A 38 18.59 -11.57 -2.26
N GLU A 39 18.16 -12.16 -3.37
CA GLU A 39 19.04 -12.57 -4.47
C GLU A 39 19.03 -11.47 -5.54
N PHE A 40 20.22 -11.01 -5.91
CA PHE A 40 20.41 -10.01 -6.94
C PHE A 40 21.00 -10.67 -8.18
N THR A 41 20.30 -10.50 -9.29
CA THR A 41 20.70 -11.02 -10.60
C THR A 41 20.69 -9.90 -11.63
N LEU A 42 21.39 -10.11 -12.73
CA LEU A 42 21.47 -9.14 -13.82
C LEU A 42 20.83 -9.72 -15.07
N VAL A 43 19.71 -9.11 -15.49
CA VAL A 43 18.92 -9.56 -16.64
C VAL A 43 18.86 -8.40 -17.63
N ALA A 44 19.34 -8.61 -18.85
CA ALA A 44 19.33 -7.62 -19.94
C ALA A 44 19.98 -6.25 -19.62
N GLY A 45 20.80 -6.15 -18.56
CA GLY A 45 21.43 -4.90 -18.12
C GLY A 45 20.80 -4.30 -16.87
N ASP A 46 19.63 -4.79 -16.47
CA ASP A 46 18.91 -4.35 -15.28
C ASP A 46 19.20 -5.28 -14.09
N VAL A 47 19.20 -4.71 -12.88
CA VAL A 47 19.36 -5.47 -11.64
C VAL A 47 17.99 -5.92 -11.17
N ILE A 48 17.80 -7.23 -11.09
CA ILE A 48 16.57 -7.86 -10.59
C ILE A 48 16.82 -8.36 -9.18
N VAL A 49 15.90 -8.04 -8.28
CA VAL A 49 15.86 -8.52 -6.90
C VAL A 49 14.78 -9.58 -6.81
N SER A 50 15.18 -10.81 -6.53
CA SER A 50 14.30 -11.94 -6.27
C SER A 50 14.42 -12.31 -4.79
N PRO A 51 13.38 -12.13 -3.97
CA PRO A 51 13.41 -12.61 -2.60
C PRO A 51 13.39 -14.14 -2.62
N ALA A 52 14.31 -14.81 -1.91
CA ALA A 52 14.30 -16.28 -1.83
C ALA A 52 12.99 -16.83 -1.22
N GLN A 53 12.27 -15.97 -0.49
CA GLN A 53 10.99 -16.23 0.14
C GLN A 53 9.89 -15.35 -0.50
N SER A 54 9.88 -15.15 -1.81
CA SER A 54 8.75 -14.54 -2.52
C SER A 54 8.81 -14.81 -4.01
N ASN A 55 7.65 -15.00 -4.65
CA ASN A 55 7.55 -15.19 -6.10
C ASN A 55 7.37 -13.87 -6.87
N ILE A 56 7.73 -12.74 -6.24
CA ILE A 56 7.57 -11.41 -6.82
C ILE A 56 8.97 -10.82 -7.00
N ASP A 57 9.40 -10.76 -8.26
CA ASP A 57 10.64 -10.09 -8.65
C ASP A 57 10.41 -8.59 -8.72
N ALA A 58 11.43 -7.82 -8.33
CA ALA A 58 11.44 -6.37 -8.47
C ALA A 58 12.68 -5.92 -9.24
N THR A 59 12.48 -4.97 -10.15
CA THR A 59 13.57 -4.33 -10.89
C THR A 59 14.05 -3.12 -10.10
N VAL A 60 15.37 -3.05 -9.87
CA VAL A 60 16.00 -1.85 -9.31
C VAL A 60 16.15 -0.82 -10.42
N GLY A 61 15.69 0.40 -10.17
CA GLY A 61 15.88 1.54 -11.05
C GLY A 61 17.36 1.88 -11.22
N THR A 62 17.66 2.57 -12.30
CA THR A 62 19.05 2.85 -12.74
C THR A 62 19.74 3.96 -11.96
N TYR A 63 19.05 4.62 -11.02
CA TYR A 63 19.54 5.79 -10.30
C TYR A 63 19.72 5.49 -8.83
N ASP A 64 20.93 5.77 -8.36
CA ASP A 64 21.28 5.84 -6.95
C ASP A 64 20.96 7.24 -6.41
N LEU A 65 20.31 7.32 -5.25
CA LEU A 65 20.08 8.58 -4.55
C LEU A 65 20.93 8.62 -3.27
N ASP A 66 21.94 9.48 -3.27
CA ASP A 66 22.76 9.76 -2.10
C ASP A 66 21.92 10.49 -1.04
N THR A 67 21.83 9.89 0.14
CA THR A 67 21.20 10.52 1.30
C THR A 67 22.19 10.61 2.47
N CYS A 68 21.89 11.46 3.44
CA CYS A 68 22.80 11.69 4.59
C CYS A 68 22.99 10.46 5.50
N VAL A 69 22.21 9.39 5.31
CA VAL A 69 22.22 8.18 6.14
C VAL A 69 22.32 6.91 5.27
N GLY A 70 22.79 7.04 4.03
CA GLY A 70 23.05 5.92 3.12
C GLY A 70 22.45 6.12 1.73
N MET A 71 22.27 5.02 1.02
CA MET A 71 21.81 4.99 -0.36
C MET A 71 20.34 4.58 -0.48
N LEU A 72 19.58 5.29 -1.30
CA LEU A 72 18.22 4.91 -1.66
C LEU A 72 18.17 4.39 -3.09
N HIS A 73 17.63 3.18 -3.23
CA HIS A 73 17.31 2.53 -4.49
C HIS A 73 15.81 2.61 -4.75
N ILE A 74 15.42 2.94 -5.97
CA ILE A 74 14.01 2.90 -6.40
C ILE A 74 13.74 1.51 -6.97
N VAL A 75 12.64 0.89 -6.57
CA VAL A 75 12.19 -0.40 -7.12
C VAL A 75 10.81 -0.24 -7.75
N ASP A 76 10.56 -0.96 -8.84
CA ASP A 76 9.27 -0.95 -9.53
C ASP A 76 8.15 -1.64 -8.72
N THR A 77 8.51 -2.67 -7.96
CA THR A 77 7.59 -3.57 -7.28
C THR A 77 7.94 -3.68 -5.80
N VAL A 78 6.91 -3.70 -4.96
CA VAL A 78 7.09 -3.82 -3.50
C VAL A 78 7.53 -5.25 -3.17
N LEU A 79 8.69 -5.38 -2.50
CA LEU A 79 9.14 -6.66 -1.97
C LEU A 79 8.20 -7.15 -0.85
N VAL A 80 7.48 -8.24 -1.09
CA VAL A 80 6.54 -8.82 -0.11
C VAL A 80 7.12 -10.13 0.45
N PRO A 81 7.44 -10.22 1.75
CA PRO A 81 7.83 -11.49 2.39
C PRO A 81 6.66 -12.47 2.49
N GLU A 82 6.91 -13.79 2.42
CA GLU A 82 5.83 -14.82 2.46
C GLU A 82 4.90 -14.72 3.66
N TYR A 83 5.43 -14.34 4.83
CA TYR A 83 4.60 -14.21 6.03
C TYR A 83 3.50 -13.15 5.86
N SER A 84 3.70 -12.15 5.01
CA SER A 84 2.68 -11.14 4.72
C SER A 84 1.70 -11.54 3.63
N ALA A 85 2.06 -12.48 2.76
CA ALA A 85 1.12 -13.08 1.82
C ALA A 85 0.21 -14.11 2.51
N ALA A 86 0.71 -14.78 3.55
CA ALA A 86 -0.01 -15.82 4.29
C ALA A 86 -0.93 -15.29 5.40
N LEU A 87 -0.73 -14.06 5.88
CA LEU A 87 -1.70 -13.46 6.80
C LEU A 87 -2.99 -13.19 6.05
N PRO A 88 -4.15 -13.74 6.48
CA PRO A 88 -5.42 -13.32 5.92
C PRO A 88 -5.48 -11.81 6.08
N ARG A 89 -5.57 -11.09 4.95
CA ARG A 89 -5.87 -9.67 4.96
C ARG A 89 -7.04 -9.55 5.92
N LYS A 90 -6.87 -8.84 7.04
CA LYS A 90 -8.02 -8.32 7.76
C LYS A 90 -8.72 -7.54 6.67
N THR A 91 -9.79 -8.09 6.12
CA THR A 91 -10.64 -7.37 5.20
C THR A 91 -11.15 -6.23 6.07
N ALA A 92 -10.43 -5.11 6.08
CA ALA A 92 -11.09 -3.84 6.21
C ALA A 92 -12.16 -3.94 5.15
N ALA A 93 -13.41 -4.06 5.60
CA ALA A 93 -14.56 -4.18 4.72
C ALA A 93 -14.28 -3.24 3.55
N GLY A 94 -14.12 -3.81 2.34
CA GLY A 94 -13.96 -2.99 1.14
C GLY A 94 -15.02 -1.90 1.19
N PRO A 95 -14.69 -0.66 0.75
CA PRO A 95 -15.40 0.56 1.13
C PRO A 95 -16.87 0.23 1.27
N ARG A 96 -17.34 0.12 2.52
CA ARG A 96 -18.70 -0.34 2.81
C ARG A 96 -19.55 0.54 1.91
N ALA A 97 -20.19 -0.05 0.89
CA ALA A 97 -20.97 0.70 -0.08
C ALA A 97 -21.76 1.69 0.76
N ALA A 98 -21.49 2.99 0.55
CA ALA A 98 -22.14 4.02 1.33
C ALA A 98 -23.63 3.66 1.28
N PRO A 99 -24.31 3.51 2.43
CA PRO A 99 -25.72 3.17 2.40
C PRO A 99 -26.37 4.18 1.45
N ALA A 100 -27.04 3.67 0.41
CA ALA A 100 -27.71 4.52 -0.58
C ALA A 100 -28.41 5.63 0.18
N CYS A 101 -28.16 6.88 -0.21
CA CYS A 101 -28.62 8.03 0.56
C CYS A 101 -30.15 7.93 0.71
N VAL A 102 -30.62 7.51 1.89
CA VAL A 102 -32.04 7.38 2.21
C VAL A 102 -32.49 8.77 2.66
N PRO A 103 -33.59 9.31 2.11
CA PRO A 103 -34.07 10.62 2.53
C PRO A 103 -34.31 10.63 4.04
N LEU A 104 -33.95 11.74 4.69
CA LEU A 104 -33.99 11.91 6.15
C LEU A 104 -35.37 11.57 6.73
N ARG A 105 -36.45 11.77 5.96
CA ARG A 105 -37.81 11.37 6.35
C ARG A 105 -37.98 9.86 6.49
N GLU A 106 -37.43 9.09 5.57
CA GLU A 106 -37.54 7.63 5.57
C GLU A 106 -36.61 7.03 6.64
N ALA A 107 -35.41 7.59 6.81
CA ALA A 107 -34.51 7.23 7.90
C ALA A 107 -35.09 7.56 9.28
N ALA A 108 -35.72 8.73 9.44
CA ALA A 108 -36.40 9.10 10.68
C ALA A 108 -37.62 8.21 10.97
N GLY A 109 -38.32 7.76 9.93
CA GLY A 109 -39.38 6.76 10.03
C GLY A 109 -38.89 5.44 10.59
N ALA A 110 -37.78 4.92 10.05
CA ALA A 110 -37.14 3.70 10.55
C ALA A 110 -36.60 3.84 11.99
N ALA A 111 -36.18 5.04 12.39
CA ALA A 111 -35.69 5.35 13.73
C ALA A 111 -36.80 5.72 14.75
N GLY A 112 -38.07 5.78 14.33
CA GLY A 112 -39.20 6.16 15.20
C GLY A 112 -39.24 7.65 15.58
N LEU A 113 -38.52 8.51 14.86
CA LEU A 113 -38.36 9.95 15.14
C LEU A 113 -39.37 10.85 14.40
N ASN A 114 -40.52 10.29 14.00
CA ASN A 114 -41.51 10.99 13.17
C ASN A 114 -42.05 12.28 13.81
N SER A 115 -42.26 12.28 15.13
CA SER A 115 -42.73 13.45 15.89
C SER A 115 -41.73 14.62 15.87
N PHE A 116 -40.44 14.32 15.82
CA PHE A 116 -39.39 15.35 15.71
C PHE A 116 -39.36 15.96 14.30
N VAL A 117 -39.53 15.14 13.25
CA VAL A 117 -39.65 15.63 11.87
C VAL A 117 -40.89 16.52 11.71
N ASP A 118 -42.01 16.18 12.34
CA ASP A 118 -43.23 16.98 12.30
C ASP A 118 -43.08 18.29 13.09
N ALA A 119 -42.38 18.28 14.23
CA ALA A 119 -42.06 19.50 14.98
C ALA A 119 -41.14 20.44 14.19
N VAL A 120 -40.13 19.92 13.48
CA VAL A 120 -39.22 20.73 12.64
C VAL A 120 -39.96 21.34 11.44
N LYS A 121 -40.93 20.62 10.86
CA LYS A 121 -41.81 21.16 9.80
C LYS A 121 -42.72 22.28 10.33
N ALA A 122 -43.29 22.10 11.53
CA ALA A 122 -44.14 23.10 12.16
C ALA A 122 -43.38 24.39 12.51
N LEU A 123 -42.07 24.29 12.79
CA LEU A 123 -41.22 25.45 13.11
C LEU A 123 -40.83 26.32 11.91
N ARG A 124 -41.30 26.02 10.68
CA ARG A 124 -40.92 26.69 9.42
C ARG A 124 -39.41 26.80 9.14
N CYS A 125 -38.58 26.03 9.83
CA CYS A 125 -37.14 25.88 9.54
C CYS A 125 -36.86 25.00 8.31
N ALA A 126 -37.91 24.49 7.64
CA ALA A 126 -37.80 23.62 6.47
C ALA A 126 -37.11 24.27 5.25
N HIS A 127 -36.95 25.60 5.22
CA HIS A 127 -36.21 26.26 4.13
C HIS A 127 -34.69 26.05 4.23
N SER A 128 -34.14 25.84 5.43
CA SER A 128 -32.70 25.59 5.62
C SER A 128 -32.35 24.11 5.77
N VAL A 129 -33.34 23.23 5.90
CA VAL A 129 -33.16 21.78 6.01
C VAL A 129 -33.96 21.11 4.90
N SER A 130 -33.36 20.98 3.72
CA SER A 130 -33.94 20.19 2.64
C SER A 130 -33.94 18.71 3.01
N LEU A 131 -35.09 18.23 3.47
CA LEU A 131 -35.32 16.82 3.85
C LEU A 131 -35.30 15.85 2.65
N ASP A 132 -35.21 16.38 1.43
CA ASP A 132 -35.21 15.64 0.16
C ASP A 132 -33.87 15.71 -0.61
N LEU A 133 -32.82 16.37 -0.08
CA LEU A 133 -31.52 16.39 -0.77
C LEU A 133 -30.64 15.20 -0.36
N CYS A 134 -30.49 14.25 -1.28
CA CYS A 134 -29.36 13.32 -1.26
C CYS A 134 -28.08 14.08 -1.66
N TYR A 135 -27.25 14.43 -0.68
CA TYR A 135 -25.92 14.97 -0.98
C TYR A 135 -25.00 13.81 -1.37
N SER A 136 -24.52 13.80 -2.63
CA SER A 136 -23.59 12.79 -3.15
C SER A 136 -22.25 12.86 -2.42
N CYS A 137 -21.82 11.73 -1.86
CA CYS A 137 -20.44 11.40 -1.55
C CYS A 137 -20.09 10.10 -2.25
#